data_AF-A0A6B0SCB5-F1
#
_entry.id   AF-A0A6B0SCB5-F1
#
_cell.length_a   1.000
_cell.length_b   1.000
_cell.length_c   1.000
_cell.angle_alpha   90.00
_cell.angle_beta   90.00
_cell.angle_gamma   90.00
#
_symmetry.space_group_name_H-M   'P 1'
#
loop_
_entity.id
_entity.type
_entity.pdbx_description
1 polymer ?
#
loop_
_entity_poly.entity_id
_entity_poly.type
_entity_poly.pdbx_seq_one_letter_code
_entity_poly.pdbx_strand_id
1 'polypeptide(L)'
;MGQNKILVNTSIDDWKATKWKSINVEQMDTDCKKFAKDVRSLDKEMKSWDAFVGLDNTVKNMITSLRAVSELQNPAIRDRHWQQLMQATQVPH
;
A
#
# COMPACT_ATOMS: atom_id res chain seq x y z
N MET A 1 18.54 8.36 -8.70
CA MET A 1 17.61 7.22 -8.95
C MET A 1 17.52 6.23 -7.79
N GLY A 2 18.61 5.95 -7.04
CA GLY A 2 18.60 5.02 -5.90
C GLY A 2 17.86 5.49 -4.64
N GLN A 3 17.84 6.79 -4.34
CA GLN A 3 17.28 7.31 -3.08
C GLN A 3 15.74 7.18 -2.97
N ASN A 4 14.98 7.44 -4.06
CA ASN A 4 13.51 7.33 -4.03
C ASN A 4 13.01 5.88 -3.93
N LYS A 5 13.70 4.93 -4.59
CA LYS A 5 13.33 3.51 -4.51
C LYS A 5 13.56 2.94 -3.11
N ILE A 6 14.66 3.33 -2.47
CA ILE A 6 14.97 2.93 -1.09
C ILE A 6 13.90 3.49 -0.15
N LEU A 7 13.55 4.78 -0.27
CA LEU A 7 12.54 5.41 0.59
C LEU A 7 11.18 4.72 0.48
N VAL A 8 10.66 4.48 -0.73
CA VAL A 8 9.36 3.82 -0.92
C VAL A 8 9.34 2.42 -0.29
N ASN A 9 10.35 1.60 -0.58
CA ASN A 9 10.38 0.23 -0.08
C ASN A 9 10.54 0.19 1.45
N THR A 10 11.45 0.98 2.02
CA THR A 10 11.63 1.05 3.48
C THR A 10 10.38 1.54 4.19
N SER A 11 9.73 2.61 3.69
CA SER A 11 8.46 3.08 4.28
C SER A 11 7.37 2.01 4.22
N ILE A 12 7.23 1.30 3.10
CA ILE A 12 6.24 0.21 2.98
C ILE A 12 6.56 -0.94 3.93
N ASP A 13 7.83 -1.31 4.09
CA ASP A 13 8.23 -2.39 4.99
C ASP A 13 7.98 -2.02 6.46
N ASP A 14 8.24 -0.77 6.85
CA ASP A 14 7.88 -0.24 8.18
C ASP A 14 6.36 -0.26 8.41
N TRP A 15 5.56 0.10 7.40
CA TRP A 15 4.11 0.06 7.50
C TRP A 15 3.57 -1.36 7.63
N LYS A 16 4.13 -2.33 6.91
CA LYS A 16 3.78 -3.74 7.06
C LYS A 16 4.08 -4.28 8.47
N ALA A 17 5.08 -3.73 9.14
CA ALA A 17 5.43 -4.07 10.52
C ALA A 17 4.60 -3.29 11.57
N THR A 18 3.79 -2.31 11.15
CA THR A 18 2.98 -1.50 12.06
C THR A 18 1.84 -2.33 12.64
N LYS A 19 1.70 -2.30 13.98
CA LYS A 19 0.61 -3.00 14.68
C LYS A 19 -0.75 -2.51 14.18
N TRP A 20 -1.71 -3.42 14.01
CA TRP A 20 -3.03 -3.12 13.45
C TRP A 20 -3.70 -1.86 13.99
N LYS A 21 -3.73 -1.68 15.31
CA LYS A 21 -4.36 -0.52 15.98
C LYS A 21 -3.61 0.81 15.77
N SER A 22 -2.35 0.74 15.36
CA SER A 22 -1.47 1.90 15.16
C SER A 22 -1.35 2.28 13.69
N ILE A 23 -1.99 1.54 12.77
CA ILE A 23 -1.99 1.89 11.35
C ILE A 23 -2.78 3.19 11.18
N ASN A 24 -2.08 4.24 10.76
CA ASN A 24 -2.68 5.51 10.37
C ASN A 24 -2.85 5.54 8.84
N VAL A 25 -4.03 5.13 8.37
CA VAL A 25 -4.32 5.02 6.95
C VAL A 25 -4.23 6.37 6.22
N GLU A 26 -4.68 7.46 6.84
CA GLU A 26 -4.68 8.79 6.23
C GLU A 26 -3.26 9.29 5.95
N GLN A 27 -2.37 9.15 6.93
CA GLN A 27 -0.96 9.52 6.77
C GLN A 27 -0.29 8.66 5.69
N MET A 28 -0.47 7.34 5.75
CA MET A 28 0.13 6.42 4.79
C MET A 28 -0.39 6.64 3.35
N ASP A 29 -1.67 6.98 3.17
CA ASP A 29 -2.25 7.31 1.86
C ASP A 29 -1.69 8.64 1.32
N THR A 30 -1.50 9.62 2.20
CA THR A 30 -0.84 10.89 1.85
C THR A 30 0.59 10.66 1.36
N ASP A 31 1.35 9.82 2.06
CA ASP A 31 2.72 9.46 1.66
C ASP A 31 2.73 8.68 0.34
N CYS A 32 1.82 7.74 0.14
CA CYS A 32 1.68 7.02 -1.12
C CYS A 32 1.36 7.95 -2.30
N LYS A 33 0.49 8.96 -2.12
CA LYS A 33 0.19 9.96 -3.15
C LYS A 33 1.43 10.79 -3.50
N LYS A 34 2.26 11.13 -2.50
CA LYS A 34 3.54 11.81 -2.72
C LYS A 34 4.50 10.91 -3.51
N PHE A 35 4.66 9.65 -3.12
CA PHE A 35 5.47 8.69 -3.87
C PHE A 35 5.00 8.52 -5.31
N ALA A 36 3.68 8.41 -5.54
CA ALA A 36 3.14 8.31 -6.89
C ALA A 36 3.45 9.55 -7.74
N LYS A 37 3.42 10.75 -7.14
CA LYS A 37 3.79 12.00 -7.81
C LYS A 37 5.29 12.01 -8.16
N ASP A 38 6.14 11.62 -7.22
CA ASP A 38 7.59 11.58 -7.38
C ASP A 38 8.04 10.52 -8.38
N VAL A 39 7.34 9.39 -8.45
CA VAL A 39 7.55 8.36 -9.48
C VAL A 39 7.13 8.91 -10.85
N ARG A 40 5.97 9.56 -10.97
CA ARG A 40 5.50 10.10 -12.27
C ARG A 40 6.35 11.25 -12.80
N SER A 41 7.05 11.99 -11.93
CA SER A 41 7.94 13.09 -12.31
C SER A 41 9.30 12.63 -12.84
N LEU A 42 9.64 11.35 -12.74
CA LEU A 42 10.83 10.79 -13.39
C LEU A 42 10.71 10.85 -14.93
N ASP A 43 11.87 10.92 -15.58
CA ASP A 43 11.99 11.13 -17.02
C ASP A 43 11.22 10.07 -17.83
N LYS A 44 10.66 10.46 -18.97
CA LYS A 44 9.82 9.61 -19.83
C LYS A 44 10.57 8.37 -20.31
N GLU A 45 11.87 8.46 -20.57
CA GLU A 45 12.69 7.32 -20.99
C GLU A 45 12.77 6.24 -19.91
N MET A 46 12.75 6.64 -18.63
CA MET A 46 12.82 5.72 -17.48
C MET A 46 11.51 4.98 -17.23
N LYS A 47 10.39 5.46 -17.80
CA LYS A 47 9.05 4.86 -17.60
C LYS A 47 8.87 3.51 -18.30
N SER A 48 9.73 3.22 -19.27
CA SER A 48 9.75 1.96 -20.00
C SER A 48 10.54 0.85 -19.27
N TRP A 49 11.29 1.19 -18.23
CA TRP A 49 12.11 0.23 -17.51
C TRP A 49 11.25 -0.59 -16.53
N ASP A 50 11.42 -1.90 -16.53
CA ASP A 50 10.66 -2.81 -15.66
C ASP A 50 10.78 -2.46 -14.17
N ALA A 51 11.94 -1.93 -13.75
CA ALA A 51 12.16 -1.46 -12.39
C ALA A 51 11.27 -0.27 -12.02
N PHE A 52 10.95 0.61 -12.98
CA PHE A 52 10.05 1.73 -12.80
C PHE A 52 8.59 1.27 -12.72
N VAL A 53 8.19 0.39 -13.66
CA VAL A 53 6.85 -0.21 -13.68
C VAL A 53 6.58 -0.97 -12.38
N GLY A 54 7.56 -1.73 -11.89
CA GLY A 54 7.47 -2.42 -10.60
C GLY A 54 7.28 -1.46 -9.42
N LEU A 55 8.01 -0.34 -9.39
CA LEU A 55 7.88 0.65 -8.32
C LEU A 55 6.51 1.36 -8.33
N ASP A 56 6.04 1.78 -9.51
CA ASP A 56 4.72 2.40 -9.66
C ASP A 56 3.58 1.44 -9.25
N ASN A 57 3.69 0.16 -9.65
CA ASN A 57 2.74 -0.88 -9.24
C ASN A 57 2.76 -1.11 -7.73
N THR A 58 3.93 -1.14 -7.09
CA THR A 58 4.06 -1.26 -5.63
C THR A 58 3.31 -0.14 -4.90
N VAL A 59 3.50 1.12 -5.33
CA VAL A 59 2.79 2.27 -4.72
C VAL A 59 1.28 2.18 -4.93
N LYS A 60 0.83 1.85 -6.15
CA LYS A 60 -0.61 1.70 -6.47
C LYS A 60 -1.27 0.57 -5.68
N ASN A 61 -0.58 -0.56 -5.55
CA ASN A 61 -1.06 -1.70 -4.77
C ASN A 61 -1.19 -1.30 -3.30
N MET A 62 -0.22 -0.57 -2.75
CA MET A 62 -0.30 -0.08 -1.37
C MET A 62 -1.51 0.83 -1.14
N ILE A 63 -1.78 1.78 -2.05
CA ILE A 63 -2.98 2.64 -1.97
C ILE A 63 -4.27 1.80 -1.94
N THR A 64 -4.34 0.76 -2.76
CA THR A 64 -5.51 -0.13 -2.80
C THR A 64 -5.65 -0.92 -1.49
N SER A 65 -4.55 -1.46 -0.98
CA SER A 65 -4.51 -2.15 0.32
C SER A 65 -4.93 -1.25 1.47
N LEU A 66 -4.47 0.01 1.49
CA LEU A 66 -4.83 0.99 2.53
C LEU A 66 -6.34 1.27 2.58
N ARG A 67 -7.02 1.29 1.43
CA ARG A 67 -8.49 1.41 1.39
C ARG A 67 -9.17 0.23 2.04
N ALA A 68 -8.74 -1.00 1.71
CA ALA A 68 -9.26 -2.21 2.35
C ALA A 68 -8.99 -2.19 3.86
N VAL A 69 -7.79 -1.77 4.30
CA VAL A 69 -7.48 -1.64 5.73
C VAL A 69 -8.41 -0.63 6.43
N SER A 70 -8.71 0.50 5.80
CA SER A 70 -9.66 1.49 6.34
C SER A 70 -11.05 0.89 6.58
N GLU A 71 -11.56 0.13 5.61
CA GLU A 71 -12.85 -0.54 5.72
C GLU A 71 -12.83 -1.61 6.83
N LEU A 72 -11.74 -2.37 6.93
CA LEU A 72 -11.58 -3.43 7.92
C LEU A 72 -11.34 -2.92 9.34
N GLN A 73 -10.78 -1.72 9.52
CA GLN A 73 -10.64 -1.06 10.82
C GLN A 73 -11.97 -0.47 11.34
N ASN A 74 -13.00 -0.39 10.51
CA ASN A 74 -14.28 0.16 10.91
C ASN A 74 -14.86 -0.63 12.10
N PRO A 75 -15.21 0.02 13.23
CA PRO A 75 -15.79 -0.65 14.41
C PRO A 75 -17.12 -1.39 14.13
N ALA A 76 -17.77 -1.10 13.01
CA ALA A 76 -18.96 -1.81 12.55
C ALA A 76 -18.66 -3.23 12.03
N ILE A 77 -17.39 -3.57 11.79
CA ILE A 77 -16.97 -4.92 11.42
C ILE A 77 -17.23 -5.89 12.58
N ARG A 78 -17.72 -7.09 12.24
CA ARG A 78 -18.15 -8.15 13.15
C ARG A 78 -17.62 -9.47 12.61
N ASP A 79 -17.65 -10.52 13.43
CA ASP A 79 -17.13 -11.86 13.09
C ASP A 79 -17.66 -12.42 11.76
N ARG A 80 -18.95 -12.20 11.47
CA ARG A 80 -19.55 -12.62 10.18
C ARG A 80 -18.86 -11.98 8.96
N HIS A 81 -18.42 -10.73 9.08
CA HIS A 81 -17.73 -10.02 7.99
C HIS A 81 -16.31 -10.58 7.82
N TRP A 82 -15.65 -10.95 8.92
CA TRP A 82 -14.35 -11.65 8.87
C TRP A 82 -14.46 -13.04 8.24
N GLN A 83 -15.51 -13.81 8.56
CA GLN A 83 -15.78 -15.10 7.94
C GLN A 83 -15.99 -14.97 6.41
N GLN A 84 -16.78 -13.97 5.99
CA GLN A 84 -16.98 -13.67 4.57
C GLN A 84 -15.67 -13.28 3.88
N LEU A 85 -14.84 -12.46 4.53
CA LEU A 85 -13.53 -12.06 4.01
C LEU A 85 -12.60 -13.26 3.82
N MET A 86 -12.51 -14.15 4.81
CA MET A 86 -11.68 -15.35 4.73
C MET A 86 -12.14 -16.29 3.62
N GLN A 87 -13.45 -16.49 3.48
CA GLN A 87 -14.02 -17.28 2.40
C GLN A 87 -13.73 -16.68 1.01
N ALA A 88 -13.86 -15.35 0.86
CA ALA A 88 -13.62 -14.68 -0.41
C ALA A 88 -12.14 -14.66 -0.81
N THR A 89 -11.24 -14.52 0.16
CA THR A 89 -9.79 -14.42 -0.08
C THR A 89 -9.09 -15.78 -0.09
N GLN A 90 -9.78 -16.87 0.26
CA GLN A 90 -9.24 -18.23 0.34
C GLN A 90 -8.01 -18.33 1.24
N VAL A 91 -7.87 -17.41 2.21
CA VAL A 91 -6.79 -17.44 3.21
C VAL A 91 -7.13 -18.54 4.23
N PRO A 92 -6.29 -19.58 4.38
CA PRO A 92 -6.54 -20.67 5.33
C PRO A 92 -6.62 -20.16 6.76
N HIS A 93 -7.41 -20.87 7.59
CA HIS A 93 -7.42 -20.69 9.04
C HIS A 93 -6.09 -21.07 9.69
#